data_AF-A0A1W9S6C4-F1
#
_entry.id   AF-A0A1W9S6C4-F1
#
_cell.length_a   1.000
_cell.length_b   1.000
_cell.length_c   1.000
_cell.angle_alpha   90.00
_cell.angle_beta   90.00
_cell.angle_gamma   90.00
#
_symmetry.space_group_name_H-M   'P 1'
#
loop_
_entity.id
_entity.type
_entity.pdbx_description
1 polymer ?
#
loop_
_entity_poly.entity_id
_entity_poly.type
_entity_poly.pdbx_seq_one_letter_code
_entity_poly.pdbx_strand_id
1 'polypeptide(L)' 'MKMRFTLSMDDLLVNGIKISNMIIDWVEDVSQQEVLEMSHKWITSKNFLTERMTGLKRVGESSLTIEPIDES' A
#
# COMPACT_ATOMS: atom_id res chain seq x y z
N MET A 1 -2.75 18.24 0.78
CA MET A 1 -1.86 18.19 -0.39
C MET A 1 -2.15 16.90 -1.13
N LYS A 2 -2.22 16.94 -2.46
CA LYS A 2 -2.47 15.71 -3.22
C LYS A 2 -1.22 14.85 -3.26
N MET A 3 -1.35 13.64 -2.76
CA MET A 3 -0.30 12.63 -2.77
C MET A 3 -0.79 11.44 -3.58
N ARG A 4 0.09 10.88 -4.41
CA ARG A 4 -0.07 9.57 -5.04
C ARG A 4 0.55 8.53 -4.11
N PHE A 5 -0.18 7.46 -3.91
CA PHE A 5 0.28 6.28 -3.21
C PHE A 5 0.27 5.11 -4.18
N THR A 6 1.38 4.38 -4.25
CA THR A 6 1.51 3.19 -5.08
C THR A 6 1.99 2.04 -4.20
N LEU A 7 1.09 1.10 -3.93
CA LEU A 7 1.38 -0.14 -3.22
C LEU A 7 1.63 -1.24 -4.25
N SER A 8 2.83 -1.80 -4.26
CA SER A 8 3.18 -2.98 -5.06
C SER A 8 3.39 -4.18 -4.15
N MET A 9 2.84 -5.32 -4.54
CA MET A 9 2.93 -6.56 -3.77
C MET A 9 3.14 -7.76 -4.69
N ASP A 10 4.01 -8.66 -4.28
CA ASP A 10 4.39 -9.86 -5.02
C ASP A 10 4.12 -11.15 -4.23
N ASP A 11 3.94 -12.25 -4.95
CA ASP A 11 3.68 -13.59 -4.41
C ASP A 11 2.52 -13.61 -3.40
N LEU A 12 1.35 -13.14 -3.86
CA LEU A 12 0.13 -13.07 -3.07
C LEU A 12 -0.66 -14.38 -3.15
N LEU A 13 -1.21 -14.81 -2.03
CA LEU A 13 -2.18 -15.91 -1.98
C LEU A 13 -3.50 -15.41 -1.37
N VAL A 14 -4.51 -15.18 -2.21
CA VAL A 14 -5.82 -14.64 -1.81
C VAL A 14 -6.89 -15.68 -2.10
N ASN A 15 -7.64 -16.12 -1.09
CA ASN A 15 -8.73 -17.09 -1.26
C ASN A 15 -8.32 -18.38 -2.03
N GLY A 16 -7.05 -18.80 -1.89
CA GLY A 16 -6.50 -19.96 -2.61
C GLY A 16 -6.05 -19.66 -4.04
N ILE A 17 -6.25 -18.44 -4.53
CA ILE A 17 -5.78 -17.94 -5.81
C ILE A 17 -4.39 -17.33 -5.61
N LYS A 18 -3.42 -17.79 -6.40
CA LYS A 18 -2.11 -17.17 -6.47
C LYS A 18 -2.16 -15.96 -7.40
N ILE A 19 -1.75 -14.81 -6.90
CA ILE A 19 -1.60 -13.58 -7.65
C ILE A 19 -0.11 -13.27 -7.68
N SER A 20 0.49 -13.27 -8.87
CA SER A 20 1.93 -13.08 -9.03
C SER A 20 2.36 -11.69 -8.59
N ASN A 21 1.62 -10.66 -9.02
CA ASN A 21 1.87 -9.26 -8.71
C ASN A 21 0.54 -8.51 -8.62
N MET A 22 0.45 -7.57 -7.68
CA MET A 22 -0.66 -6.64 -7.53
C MET A 22 -0.11 -5.24 -7.29
N ILE A 23 -0.61 -4.28 -8.05
CA ILE A 23 -0.30 -2.86 -7.89
C ILE A 23 -1.60 -2.12 -7.60
N ILE A 24 -1.61 -1.35 -6.52
CA ILE A 24 -2.72 -0.47 -6.14
C ILE A 24 -2.18 0.96 -6.19
N ASP A 25 -2.72 1.75 -7.10
CA ASP A 25 -2.40 3.18 -7.25
C ASP A 25 -3.63 4.00 -6.89
N TRP A 26 -3.49 4.95 -5.98
CA TRP A 26 -4.54 5.89 -5.64
C TRP A 26 -4.00 7.28 -5.32
N VAL A 27 -4.88 8.26 -5.43
CA VAL A 27 -4.60 9.66 -5.13
C VAL A 27 -5.49 10.10 -4.00
N GLU A 28 -4.91 10.75 -3.00
CA GLU A 28 -5.64 11.22 -1.84
C GLU A 28 -5.17 12.62 -1.45
N ASP A 29 -6.10 13.45 -0.98
CA ASP A 29 -5.76 14.75 -0.39
C ASP A 29 -5.52 14.55 1.10
N VAL A 30 -4.24 14.60 1.49
CA VAL A 30 -3.77 14.30 2.84
C VAL A 30 -2.91 15.43 3.38
N SER A 31 -2.82 15.57 4.70
CA SER A 31 -1.86 16.44 5.36
C SER A 31 -0.49 15.77 5.52
N GLN A 32 0.56 16.56 5.77
CA GLN A 32 1.89 16.02 6.06
C GLN A 32 1.90 15.06 7.25
N GLN A 33 1.10 15.35 8.28
CA GLN A 33 0.99 14.51 9.47
C GLN A 33 0.36 13.15 9.14
N GLU A 34 -0.66 13.12 8.28
CA GLU A 34 -1.28 11.88 7.81
C GLU A 34 -0.31 11.04 6.96
N VAL A 35 0.49 11.68 6.10
CA VAL A 35 1.55 10.99 5.34
C VAL A 35 2.56 10.33 6.28
N LEU A 36 3.01 11.05 7.31
CA LEU A 36 3.93 10.53 8.33
C LEU A 36 3.32 9.34 9.08
N GLU A 37 2.08 9.45 9.53
CA GLU A 37 1.38 8.35 10.22
C GLU A 37 1.19 7.12 9.32
N MET A 38 0.82 7.31 8.06
CA MET A 38 0.69 6.21 7.09
C MET A 38 2.02 5.52 6.85
N SER A 39 3.09 6.30 6.67
CA SER A 39 4.45 5.77 6.52
C SER A 39 4.87 4.97 7.75
N HIS A 40 4.60 5.49 8.95
CA HIS A 40 4.91 4.79 10.20
C HIS A 40 4.11 3.50 10.36
N LYS A 41 2.80 3.51 10.01
CA LYS A 41 1.93 2.33 10.04
C LYS A 41 2.41 1.26 9.06
N TRP A 42 2.83 1.66 7.86
CA TRP A 42 3.41 0.78 6.85
C TRP A 42 4.72 0.12 7.31
N ILE A 43 5.62 0.89 7.90
CA ILE A 43 6.92 0.37 8.40
C ILE A 43 6.70 -0.61 9.56
N THR A 44 5.79 -0.28 10.48
CA THR A 44 5.61 -1.01 11.74
C THR A 44 4.82 -2.28 11.53
N SER A 45 3.70 -2.19 10.81
CA SER A 45 2.98 -3.33 10.29
C SER A 45 3.28 -3.40 8.82
N LYS A 46 4.38 -4.08 8.44
CA LYS A 46 4.72 -4.45 7.04
C LYS A 46 3.57 -5.13 6.26
N ASN A 47 2.43 -5.32 6.91
CA ASN A 47 1.21 -5.96 6.50
C ASN A 47 -0.05 -5.15 6.86
N PHE A 48 0.02 -3.87 7.20
CA PHE A 48 -1.16 -3.10 7.65
C PHE A 48 -2.27 -3.05 6.58
N LEU A 49 -1.87 -2.87 5.31
CA LEU A 49 -2.82 -2.88 4.19
C LEU A 49 -3.28 -4.31 3.87
N THR A 50 -2.46 -5.32 4.17
CA THR A 50 -2.78 -6.74 3.96
C THR A 50 -3.70 -7.29 5.05
N GLU A 51 -3.62 -6.78 6.29
CA GLU A 51 -4.56 -7.04 7.38
C GLU A 51 -5.98 -6.56 7.07
N ARG A 52 -6.11 -5.49 6.28
CA ARG A 52 -7.40 -5.01 5.78
C ARG A 52 -7.92 -5.83 4.59
N MET A 53 -7.08 -6.65 3.96
CA MET A 53 -7.47 -7.52 2.85
C MET A 53 -8.04 -8.84 3.35
N THR A 54 -9.37 -8.94 3.31
CA THR A 54 -10.07 -10.18 3.70
C THR A 54 -9.70 -11.31 2.74
N GLY A 55 -9.23 -12.44 3.28
CA GLY A 55 -8.88 -13.63 2.49
C GLY A 55 -7.42 -13.70 2.03
N LEU A 56 -6.61 -12.69 2.33
CA LEU A 56 -5.18 -12.70 2.06
C LEU A 56 -4.46 -13.58 3.09
N LYS A 57 -3.79 -14.63 2.61
CA LYS A 57 -3.10 -15.63 3.46
C LYS A 57 -1.59 -15.45 3.48
N ARG A 58 -1.01 -14.85 2.44
CA ARG A 58 0.43 -14.65 2.31
C ARG A 58 0.73 -13.50 1.35
N VAL A 59 1.76 -12.73 1.71
CA VAL A 59 2.45 -11.76 0.85
C VAL A 59 3.93 -12.09 0.91
N GLY A 60 4.61 -12.07 -0.24
CA GLY A 60 6.05 -12.24 -0.31
C GLY A 60 6.78 -10.94 -0.03
N GLU A 61 6.86 -10.08 -1.03
CA GLU A 61 7.46 -8.75 -0.94
C GLU A 61 6.40 -7.68 -1.16
N SER A 62 6.56 -6.54 -0.49
CA SER A 62 5.66 -5.40 -0.65
C SER A 62 6.41 -4.09 -0.50
N SER A 63 6.11 -3.13 -1.37
CA SER A 63 6.65 -1.78 -1.34
C SER A 63 5.51 -0.76 -1.43
N LEU A 64 5.64 0.33 -0.67
CA LEU A 64 4.75 1.48 -0.73
C LEU A 64 5.56 2.69 -1.14
N THR A 65 5.17 3.29 -2.25
CA THR A 65 5.71 4.56 -2.75
C THR A 65 4.70 5.66 -2.47
N ILE A 66 5.20 6.81 -1.99
CA ILE A 66 4.38 7.97 -1.65
C ILE A 66 5.03 9.18 -2.32
N GLU A 67 4.32 9.82 -3.23
CA GLU A 67 4.85 10.92 -4.04
C GLU A 67 3.87 12.09 -4.08
N PRO A 68 4.33 13.34 -3.94
CA PRO A 68 3.47 14.49 -4.16
C PRO A 68 3.07 14.57 -5.63
N ILE A 69 1.81 14.91 -5.88
CA ILE A 69 1.34 15.20 -7.23
C ILE A 69 1.44 16.70 -7.40
N ASP A 70 2.48 17.16 -8.09
CA ASP A 70 2.55 18.55 -8.54
C ASP A 70 1.39 18.77 -9.51
N GLU A 71 0.41 19.59 -9.10
CA GLU A 71 -0.56 20.16 -10.03
C GLU A 71 0.18 21.24 -10.83
N SER A 72 0.82 20.81 -11.92
CA SER A 72 1.36 21.73 -12.95
C SER A 72 0.23 22.41 -13.72
#